data_AF-A0A4U3A8S6-F1
#
_entry.id   AF-A0A4U3A8S6-F1
#
_cell.length_a   1.000
_cell.length_b   1.000
_cell.length_c   1.000
_cell.angle_alpha   90.00
_cell.angle_beta   90.00
_cell.angle_gamma   90.00
#
_symmetry.space_group_name_H-M   'P 1'
#
loop_
_entity.id
_entity.type
_entity.pdbx_description
1 polymer ?
#
loop_
_entity_poly.entity_id
_entity_poly.type
_entity_poly.pdbx_seq_one_letter_code
_entity_poly.pdbx_strand_id
1 'polypeptide(L)'
;MFKNMKLLLVLFAFIIMIFTGCSSDNSMAFKKGDNYKRTDRPLFVEVQADNEWKMHKGSDRADKYAVYKLEETEYKAGKYTVFTISLKAKFGSDPLLLSNGDEKLLVSPTENGFSTTTVGINSNDSWKDFQKDFKAADDKEDFLKKISESKNKTNKYEKVN
;
A
#
# COMPACT_ATOMS: atom_id res chain seq x y z
N MET A 1 36.70 49.31 -26.70
CA MET A 1 36.48 49.09 -25.26
C MET A 1 34.99 49.21 -24.97
N PHE A 2 34.32 48.07 -24.76
CA PHE A 2 32.91 48.03 -24.35
C PHE A 2 32.82 48.41 -22.87
N LYS A 3 32.01 49.43 -22.55
CA LYS A 3 31.62 49.69 -21.17
C LYS A 3 30.18 50.20 -21.12
N ASN A 4 29.41 49.53 -20.26
CA ASN A 4 28.13 49.95 -19.68
C ASN A 4 26.86 49.56 -20.44
N MET A 5 26.60 48.26 -20.40
CA MET A 5 25.26 47.68 -20.33
C MET A 5 24.47 48.35 -19.20
N LYS A 6 23.35 49.00 -19.52
CA LYS A 6 22.30 49.29 -18.54
C LYS A 6 21.10 48.40 -18.87
N LEU A 7 20.87 47.45 -17.96
CA LEU A 7 19.68 46.62 -17.86
C LEU A 7 18.41 47.44 -18.08
N LEU A 8 17.51 46.95 -18.94
CA LEU A 8 16.10 47.27 -18.86
C LEU A 8 15.29 46.01 -19.15
N LEU A 9 14.51 45.63 -18.13
CA LEU A 9 13.61 44.49 -18.08
C LEU A 9 12.56 44.57 -19.19
N VAL A 10 12.31 43.45 -19.87
CA VAL A 10 10.96 43.14 -20.37
C VAL A 10 10.63 41.69 -19.98
N LEU A 11 10.00 41.61 -18.82
CA LEU A 11 9.03 40.63 -18.35
C LEU A 11 8.66 39.52 -19.35
N PHE A 12 9.43 38.43 -19.40
CA PHE A 12 8.89 37.15 -19.87
C PHE A 12 8.21 36.50 -18.67
N ALA A 13 6.91 36.69 -18.58
CA ALA A 13 6.04 35.96 -17.66
C ALA A 13 6.10 34.48 -18.06
N PHE A 14 7.06 33.74 -17.49
CA PHE A 14 6.98 32.30 -17.39
C PHE A 14 5.77 31.99 -16.52
N ILE A 15 4.63 31.74 -17.16
CA ILE A 15 3.57 30.94 -16.58
C ILE A 15 4.18 29.54 -16.45
N ILE A 16 4.92 29.33 -15.38
CA ILE A 16 5.14 27.98 -14.87
C ILE A 16 3.74 27.57 -14.44
N MET A 17 3.05 26.79 -15.28
CA MET A 17 1.97 25.94 -14.79
C MET A 17 2.62 25.02 -13.78
N ILE A 18 2.64 25.47 -12.53
CA ILE A 18 2.90 24.62 -11.40
C ILE A 18 1.68 23.69 -11.40
N PHE A 19 1.76 22.56 -12.11
CA PHE A 19 1.06 21.35 -11.74
C PHE A 19 1.64 20.92 -10.38
N THR A 20 1.35 21.71 -9.36
CA THR A 20 1.19 21.21 -8.00
C THR A 20 -0.18 20.53 -8.05
N GLY A 21 -0.24 19.41 -8.76
CA GLY A 21 -1.07 18.33 -8.24
C GLY A 21 -0.52 18.14 -6.84
N CYS A 22 -1.30 18.59 -5.85
CA CYS A 22 -0.98 18.38 -4.45
C CYS A 22 -0.43 16.97 -4.35
N SER A 23 0.85 16.84 -3.98
CA SER A 23 1.29 15.66 -3.26
C SER A 23 0.39 15.63 -2.04
N SER A 24 -0.80 15.03 -2.17
CA SER A 24 -1.54 14.56 -1.03
C SER A 24 -0.53 13.69 -0.32
N ASP A 25 -0.11 14.15 0.86
CA ASP A 25 0.79 13.44 1.73
C ASP A 25 0.53 11.95 1.56
N ASN A 26 1.54 11.24 1.06
CA ASN A 26 1.47 9.83 0.71
C ASN A 26 1.47 9.01 2.02
N SER A 27 0.54 9.37 2.89
CA SER A 27 0.23 8.74 4.16
C SER A 27 -0.12 7.31 3.83
N MET A 28 0.69 6.38 4.32
CA MET A 28 0.36 4.97 4.26
C MET A 28 -1.07 4.76 4.74
N ALA A 29 -1.75 3.79 4.12
CA ALA A 29 -3.15 3.47 4.43
C ALA A 29 -3.35 2.95 5.87
N PHE A 30 -2.24 2.72 6.58
CA PHE A 30 -2.16 2.29 7.96
C PHE A 30 -1.02 3.07 8.65
N LYS A 31 -1.08 3.19 9.98
CA LYS A 31 -0.10 3.96 10.76
C LYS A 31 0.42 3.14 11.94
N LYS A 32 1.70 3.28 12.26
CA LYS A 32 2.30 2.67 13.45
C LYS A 32 1.50 3.01 14.71
N GLY A 33 1.22 1.99 15.52
CA GLY A 33 0.44 2.09 16.76
C GLY A 33 -1.07 1.93 16.58
N ASP A 34 -1.57 1.93 15.33
CA ASP A 34 -2.97 1.67 15.06
C ASP A 34 -3.28 0.17 15.05
N ASN A 35 -4.51 -0.15 15.44
CA ASN A 35 -5.04 -1.50 15.43
C ASN A 35 -6.24 -1.57 14.50
N TYR A 36 -6.30 -2.63 13.70
CA TYR A 36 -7.37 -2.85 12.74
C TYR A 36 -7.97 -4.23 12.89
N LYS A 37 -9.28 -4.33 12.72
CA LYS A 37 -10.03 -5.58 12.69
C LYS A 37 -10.60 -5.80 11.30
N ARG A 38 -10.47 -7.03 10.82
CA ARG A 38 -11.10 -7.43 9.58
C ARG A 38 -12.62 -7.51 9.75
N THR A 39 -13.33 -6.94 8.80
CA THR A 39 -14.79 -6.78 8.87
C THR A 39 -15.55 -8.12 8.82
N ASP A 40 -15.04 -9.11 8.10
CA ASP A 40 -15.73 -10.38 7.82
C ASP A 40 -15.39 -11.53 8.79
N ARG A 41 -14.36 -11.39 9.63
CA ARG A 41 -13.91 -12.44 10.56
C ARG A 41 -13.02 -11.87 11.66
N PRO A 42 -12.79 -12.59 12.79
CA PRO A 42 -11.96 -12.11 13.87
C PRO A 42 -10.47 -12.24 13.52
N LEU A 43 -9.98 -11.42 12.59
CA LEU A 43 -8.57 -11.28 12.24
C LEU A 43 -8.16 -9.84 12.53
N PHE A 44 -7.08 -9.67 13.28
CA PHE A 44 -6.61 -8.36 13.73
C PHE A 44 -5.22 -8.08 13.17
N VAL A 45 -4.93 -6.80 12.95
CA VAL A 45 -3.64 -6.25 12.53
C VAL A 45 -3.24 -5.17 13.53
N GLU A 46 -2.11 -5.35 14.19
CA GLU A 46 -1.44 -4.34 14.99
C GLU A 46 -0.22 -3.85 14.20
N VAL A 47 -0.18 -2.56 13.89
CA VAL A 47 0.93 -1.98 13.12
C VAL A 47 2.08 -1.65 14.06
N GLN A 48 3.07 -2.54 14.15
CA GLN A 48 4.20 -2.40 15.06
C GLN A 48 5.25 -1.41 14.55
N ALA A 49 5.40 -1.34 13.22
CA ALA A 49 6.21 -0.36 12.51
C ALA A 49 5.61 -0.11 11.13
N ASP A 50 6.13 0.89 10.42
CA ASP A 50 5.73 1.25 9.06
C ASP A 50 5.81 0.08 8.06
N ASN A 51 6.63 -0.94 8.37
CA ASN A 51 6.87 -2.12 7.55
C ASN A 51 6.61 -3.43 8.30
N GLU A 52 5.89 -3.40 9.43
CA GLU A 52 5.72 -4.58 10.28
C GLU A 52 4.32 -4.68 10.88
N TRP A 53 3.66 -5.81 10.62
CA TRP A 53 2.34 -6.13 11.15
C TRP A 53 2.41 -7.34 12.07
N LYS A 54 1.90 -7.20 13.30
CA LYS A 54 1.52 -8.35 14.13
C LYS A 54 0.06 -8.69 13.83
N MET A 55 -0.23 -9.95 13.53
CA MET A 55 -1.62 -10.39 13.32
C MET A 55 -1.96 -11.59 14.20
N HIS A 56 -3.21 -11.64 14.64
CA HIS A 56 -3.76 -12.76 15.40
C HIS A 56 -5.22 -13.03 15.01
N LYS A 57 -5.66 -14.27 15.25
CA LYS A 57 -7.06 -14.70 15.07
C LYS A 57 -7.77 -14.73 16.42
N GLY A 58 -8.99 -14.21 16.50
CA GLY A 58 -9.77 -14.20 17.74
C GLY A 58 -9.18 -13.25 18.78
N SER A 59 -9.17 -13.67 20.04
CA SER A 59 -8.58 -12.90 21.14
C SER A 59 -7.07 -12.71 20.96
N ASP A 60 -6.55 -11.56 21.38
CA ASP A 60 -5.11 -11.34 21.48
C ASP A 60 -4.55 -12.25 22.58
N ARG A 61 -3.76 -13.24 22.17
CA ARG A 61 -3.09 -14.18 23.06
C ARG A 61 -1.60 -14.10 22.78
N ALA A 62 -0.81 -13.96 23.84
CA ALA A 62 0.63 -13.79 23.77
C ALA A 62 1.38 -14.97 23.10
N ASP A 63 0.71 -16.10 22.86
CA ASP A 63 1.27 -17.30 22.23
C ASP A 63 0.62 -17.66 20.88
N LYS A 64 -0.27 -16.81 20.34
CA LYS A 64 -1.03 -17.10 19.10
C LYS A 64 -1.09 -15.93 18.14
N TYR A 65 0.06 -15.55 17.60
CA TYR A 65 0.18 -14.51 16.59
C TYR A 65 1.33 -14.78 15.62
N ALA A 66 1.34 -14.04 14.52
CA ALA A 66 2.50 -13.96 13.64
C ALA A 66 2.90 -12.50 13.43
N VAL A 67 4.18 -12.30 13.14
CA VAL A 67 4.74 -11.03 12.71
C VAL A 67 5.07 -11.14 11.24
N TYR A 68 4.60 -10.18 10.45
CA TYR A 68 4.79 -10.09 9.02
C TYR A 68 5.62 -8.85 8.69
N LYS A 69 6.54 -8.99 7.75
CA LYS A 69 7.28 -7.88 7.15
C LYS A 69 6.54 -7.43 5.90
N LEU A 70 6.44 -6.12 5.71
CA LEU A 70 5.91 -5.50 4.49
C LEU A 70 7.02 -4.74 3.79
N GLU A 71 7.20 -4.99 2.50
CA GLU A 71 8.17 -4.28 1.66
C GLU A 71 7.42 -3.61 0.52
N GLU A 72 7.47 -2.27 0.46
CA GLU A 72 6.90 -1.53 -0.66
C GLU A 72 7.54 -1.99 -1.97
N THR A 73 6.71 -2.13 -3.00
CA THR A 73 7.18 -2.39 -4.37
C THR A 73 7.11 -1.12 -5.22
N GLU A 74 7.65 -1.19 -6.43
CA GLU A 74 7.54 -0.13 -7.44
C GLU A 74 6.09 0.08 -7.95
N TYR A 75 5.17 -0.86 -7.71
CA TYR A 75 3.81 -0.85 -8.23
C TYR A 75 2.89 -0.03 -7.32
N LYS A 76 2.88 1.29 -7.55
CA LYS A 76 2.06 2.26 -6.82
C LYS A 76 1.52 3.36 -7.74
N ALA A 77 0.34 3.88 -7.42
CA ALA A 77 -0.27 5.02 -8.10
C ALA A 77 -1.31 5.68 -7.19
N GLY A 78 -1.27 7.02 -7.08
CA GLY A 78 -2.13 7.76 -6.15
C GLY A 78 -2.00 7.21 -4.72
N LYS A 79 -3.15 6.84 -4.13
CA LYS A 79 -3.26 6.28 -2.77
C LYS A 79 -3.08 4.76 -2.68
N TYR A 80 -2.76 4.09 -3.78
CA TYR A 80 -2.69 2.63 -3.88
C TYR A 80 -1.24 2.16 -3.96
N THR A 81 -0.87 1.19 -3.13
CA THR A 81 0.50 0.65 -3.09
C THR A 81 0.48 -0.86 -2.98
N VAL A 82 1.26 -1.54 -3.80
CA VAL A 82 1.51 -2.99 -3.65
C VAL A 82 2.72 -3.22 -2.75
N PHE A 83 2.54 -4.08 -1.76
CA PHE A 83 3.59 -4.56 -0.86
C PHE A 83 3.90 -6.02 -1.15
N THR A 84 5.15 -6.43 -0.95
CA THR A 84 5.46 -7.83 -0.66
C THR A 84 5.25 -8.06 0.82
N ILE A 85 4.44 -9.05 1.19
CA ILE A 85 4.24 -9.46 2.58
C ILE A 85 4.85 -10.84 2.81
N SER A 86 5.68 -10.96 3.84
CA SER A 86 6.40 -12.18 4.19
C SER A 86 6.31 -12.49 5.68
N LEU A 87 6.33 -13.77 6.03
CA LEU A 87 6.30 -14.22 7.42
C LEU A 87 7.67 -14.00 8.07
N LYS A 88 7.75 -13.09 9.06
CA LYS A 88 8.99 -12.83 9.81
C LYS A 88 9.15 -13.81 10.97
N ALA A 89 8.09 -14.04 11.74
CA ALA A 89 8.08 -14.99 12.85
C ALA A 89 6.65 -15.47 13.14
N LYS A 90 6.50 -16.70 13.62
CA LYS A 90 5.21 -17.25 14.08
C LYS A 90 5.32 -17.74 15.53
N PHE A 91 4.28 -17.46 16.30
CA PHE A 91 4.12 -17.89 17.68
C PHE A 91 2.75 -18.58 17.75
N GLY A 92 2.74 -19.90 17.59
CA GLY A 92 1.54 -20.74 17.63
C GLY A 92 0.56 -20.62 16.43
N SER A 93 0.50 -19.47 15.74
CA SER A 93 -0.41 -19.25 14.61
C SER A 93 0.25 -18.49 13.47
N ASP A 94 -0.12 -18.84 12.23
CA ASP A 94 0.12 -18.05 11.02
C ASP A 94 -1.24 -17.68 10.44
N PRO A 95 -1.78 -16.49 10.76
CA PRO A 95 -3.11 -16.11 10.30
C PRO A 95 -3.30 -16.05 8.79
N LEU A 96 -2.26 -15.63 8.06
CA LEU A 96 -2.25 -15.49 6.61
C LEU A 96 -1.81 -16.77 5.87
N LEU A 97 -1.28 -17.77 6.57
CA LEU A 97 -0.82 -19.05 6.00
C LEU A 97 0.31 -18.86 4.96
N LEU A 98 1.22 -17.92 5.22
CA LEU A 98 2.35 -17.57 4.35
C LEU A 98 3.53 -18.53 4.47
N SER A 99 3.36 -19.70 5.09
CA SER A 99 4.41 -20.72 5.18
C SER A 99 4.95 -21.18 3.82
N ASN A 100 4.17 -20.97 2.74
CA ASN A 100 4.49 -21.41 1.38
C ASN A 100 5.07 -20.28 0.50
N GLY A 101 5.36 -19.12 1.08
CA GLY A 101 6.04 -18.02 0.39
C GLY A 101 5.30 -16.69 0.45
N ASP A 102 5.99 -15.68 -0.05
CA ASP A 102 5.53 -14.29 0.04
C ASP A 102 4.37 -14.00 -0.91
N GLU A 103 3.45 -13.17 -0.45
CA GLU A 103 2.34 -12.64 -1.26
C GLU A 103 2.60 -11.21 -1.70
N LYS A 104 1.89 -10.80 -2.74
CA LYS A 104 1.85 -9.42 -3.25
C LYS A 104 0.49 -8.85 -2.90
N LEU A 105 0.49 -7.86 -2.03
CA LEU A 105 -0.69 -7.29 -1.40
C LEU A 105 -0.89 -5.86 -1.87
N LEU A 106 -1.92 -5.62 -2.68
CA LEU A 106 -2.41 -4.28 -2.95
C LEU A 106 -3.08 -3.75 -1.69
N VAL A 107 -2.60 -2.64 -1.15
CA VAL A 107 -3.18 -1.94 0.00
C VAL A 107 -3.78 -0.63 -0.49
N SER A 108 -5.02 -0.38 -0.05
CA SER A 108 -5.79 0.83 -0.41
C SER A 108 -6.49 1.41 0.82
N PRO A 109 -6.46 2.73 1.05
CA PRO A 109 -7.16 3.34 2.17
C PRO A 109 -8.68 3.31 1.97
N THR A 110 -9.39 3.18 3.07
CA THR A 110 -10.85 3.31 3.19
C THR A 110 -11.18 4.44 4.17
N GLU A 111 -12.46 4.79 4.32
CA GLU A 111 -12.88 5.85 5.24
C GLU A 111 -12.43 5.61 6.68
N ASN A 112 -12.54 4.36 7.15
CA ASN A 112 -12.26 3.98 8.54
C ASN A 112 -11.07 3.00 8.67
N GLY A 113 -10.18 2.94 7.68
CA GLY A 113 -9.00 2.09 7.73
C GLY A 113 -8.43 1.78 6.35
N PHE A 114 -8.26 0.50 6.03
CA PHE A 114 -7.71 0.08 4.74
C PHE A 114 -8.34 -1.21 4.24
N SER A 115 -8.04 -1.56 3.01
CA SER A 115 -8.34 -2.86 2.44
C SER A 115 -7.15 -3.44 1.73
N THR A 116 -7.14 -4.76 1.61
CA THR A 116 -6.05 -5.51 1.02
C THR A 116 -6.58 -6.49 -0.03
N THR A 117 -5.92 -6.55 -1.19
CA THR A 117 -6.23 -7.50 -2.25
C THR A 117 -4.95 -8.21 -2.65
N THR A 118 -4.91 -9.54 -2.56
CA THR A 118 -3.76 -10.31 -3.06
C THR A 118 -3.76 -10.24 -4.58
N VAL A 119 -2.72 -9.62 -5.16
CA VAL A 119 -2.55 -9.47 -6.62
C VAL A 119 -1.60 -10.51 -7.21
N GLY A 120 -0.91 -11.25 -6.36
CA GLY A 120 -0.20 -12.45 -6.78
C GLY A 120 0.61 -13.07 -5.67
N ILE A 121 1.19 -14.23 -5.99
CA ILE A 121 2.12 -14.96 -5.12
C ILE A 121 3.33 -15.33 -5.96
N ASN A 122 4.52 -15.41 -5.37
CA ASN A 122 5.75 -15.67 -6.14
C ASN A 122 5.73 -17.03 -6.88
N SER A 123 4.89 -17.97 -6.45
CA SER A 123 4.81 -19.34 -6.97
C SER A 123 3.84 -19.53 -8.15
N ASN A 124 3.16 -18.49 -8.64
CA ASN A 124 2.27 -18.59 -9.79
C ASN A 124 2.40 -17.42 -10.78
N ASP A 125 1.75 -17.53 -11.93
CA ASP A 125 1.85 -16.52 -12.99
C ASP A 125 1.03 -15.25 -12.69
N SER A 126 0.16 -15.26 -11.68
CA SER A 126 -0.70 -14.09 -11.36
C SER A 126 0.10 -12.83 -11.02
N TRP A 127 1.29 -12.98 -10.41
CA TRP A 127 2.17 -11.83 -10.19
C TRP A 127 2.72 -11.26 -11.50
N LYS A 128 3.18 -12.12 -12.42
CA LYS A 128 3.68 -11.69 -13.73
C LYS A 128 2.58 -11.02 -14.55
N ASP A 129 1.36 -11.57 -14.52
CA ASP A 129 0.20 -11.04 -15.21
C ASP A 129 -0.15 -9.66 -14.66
N PHE A 130 -0.23 -9.51 -13.33
CA PHE A 130 -0.43 -8.20 -12.71
C PHE A 130 0.63 -7.19 -13.15
N GLN A 131 1.92 -7.57 -13.16
CA GLN A 131 3.00 -6.66 -13.58
C GLN A 131 2.87 -6.25 -15.04
N LYS A 132 2.49 -7.18 -15.92
CA LYS A 132 2.27 -6.92 -17.35
C LYS A 132 1.09 -5.96 -17.54
N ASP A 133 -0.04 -6.23 -16.90
CA ASP A 133 -1.25 -5.43 -17.02
C ASP A 133 -1.07 -4.04 -16.40
N PHE A 134 -0.40 -3.96 -15.24
CA PHE A 134 -0.02 -2.69 -14.64
C PHE A 134 0.84 -1.89 -15.60
N LYS A 135 1.85 -2.48 -16.25
CA LYS A 135 2.72 -1.78 -17.23
C LYS A 135 1.96 -1.34 -18.48
N ALA A 136 0.98 -2.12 -18.93
CA ALA A 136 0.16 -1.81 -20.10
C ALA A 136 -0.95 -0.77 -19.85
N ALA A 137 -1.40 -0.58 -18.61
CA ALA A 137 -2.48 0.36 -18.29
C ALA A 137 -2.09 1.82 -18.56
N ASP A 138 -2.90 2.57 -19.32
CA ASP A 138 -2.63 4.01 -19.54
C ASP A 138 -2.83 4.83 -18.26
N ASP A 139 -3.84 4.46 -17.46
CA ASP A 139 -4.09 5.01 -16.13
C ASP A 139 -3.79 3.95 -15.06
N LYS A 140 -2.64 4.10 -14.40
CA LYS A 140 -2.20 3.18 -13.33
C LYS A 140 -3.08 3.28 -12.09
N GLU A 141 -3.60 4.47 -11.78
CA GLU A 141 -4.41 4.68 -10.58
C GLU A 141 -5.80 4.04 -10.74
N ASP A 142 -6.46 4.25 -11.88
CA ASP A 142 -7.74 3.60 -12.18
C ASP A 142 -7.60 2.07 -12.27
N PHE A 143 -6.50 1.58 -12.83
CA PHE A 143 -6.18 0.14 -12.83
C PHE A 143 -6.13 -0.44 -11.41
N LEU A 144 -5.35 0.18 -10.50
CA LEU A 144 -5.24 -0.28 -9.11
C LEU A 144 -6.58 -0.13 -8.36
N LYS A 145 -7.30 0.96 -8.59
CA LYS A 145 -8.63 1.18 -8.02
C LYS A 145 -9.59 0.04 -8.35
N LYS A 146 -9.71 -0.33 -9.64
CA LYS A 146 -10.59 -1.42 -10.09
C LYS A 146 -10.28 -2.76 -9.40
N ILE A 147 -9.00 -3.05 -9.16
CA ILE A 147 -8.59 -4.25 -8.42
C ILE A 147 -9.03 -4.16 -6.96
N SER A 148 -8.79 -3.01 -6.32
CA SER A 148 -9.15 -2.79 -4.91
C SER A 148 -10.66 -2.86 -4.64
N GLU A 149 -11.49 -2.48 -5.61
CA GLU A 149 -12.96 -2.48 -5.49
C GLU A 149 -13.59 -3.85 -5.81
N SER A 150 -12.79 -4.87 -6.11
CA SER A 150 -13.25 -6.23 -6.41
C SER A 150 -13.87 -6.91 -5.18
N LYS A 151 -15.21 -6.95 -5.13
CA LYS A 151 -15.99 -7.47 -3.98
C LYS A 151 -15.61 -8.88 -3.51
N ASN A 152 -15.10 -9.73 -4.40
CA ASN A 152 -14.81 -11.14 -4.09
C ASN A 152 -13.35 -11.38 -3.66
N LYS A 153 -12.47 -10.38 -3.76
CA LYS A 153 -11.02 -10.55 -3.54
C LYS A 153 -10.45 -9.61 -2.49
N THR A 154 -11.23 -8.62 -2.05
CA THR A 154 -10.78 -7.58 -1.14
C THR A 154 -11.13 -7.89 0.31
N ASN A 155 -10.13 -7.93 1.18
CA ASN A 155 -10.31 -7.98 2.63
C ASN A 155 -10.33 -6.55 3.19
N LYS A 156 -11.37 -6.17 3.94
CA LYS A 156 -11.47 -4.84 4.56
C LYS A 156 -11.12 -4.88 6.03
N TYR A 157 -10.33 -3.91 6.48
CA TYR A 157 -9.86 -3.74 7.85
C TYR A 157 -10.25 -2.35 8.36
N GLU A 158 -11.00 -2.33 9.46
CA GLU A 158 -11.46 -1.11 10.11
C GLU A 158 -10.65 -0.86 11.38
N LYS A 159 -10.30 0.39 11.64
CA LYS A 159 -9.60 0.81 12.84
C LYS A 159 -10.47 0.56 14.07
N VAL A 160 -9.86 0.09 15.17
CA VAL A 160 -10.59 -0.27 16.41
C VAL A 160 -10.07 0.44 17.67
N ASN A 161 -9.18 1.43 17.51
CA ASN A 161 -8.65 2.25 18.61
C ASN A 161 -8.66 3.75 18.31
#